data_AF-A0A6I1NFH7-F1
#
_entry.id   AF-A0A6I1NFH7-F1
#
_cell.length_a   1.000
_cell.length_b   1.000
_cell.length_c   1.000
_cell.angle_alpha   90.00
_cell.angle_beta   90.00
_cell.angle_gamma   90.00
#
_symmetry.space_group_name_H-M   'P 1'
#
loop_
_entity.id
_entity.type
_entity.pdbx_description
1 polymer ?
#
loop_
_entity_poly.entity_id
_entity_poly.type
_entity_poly.pdbx_seq_one_letter_code
_entity_poly.pdbx_strand_id
1 'polypeptide(L)' 'MFTFKHPLAPTVTYGGDLKEAIASYASDHLHEFDVFLVEVECSSHGIGIEVVEKSTDNCLGVVSIH' A
#
# COMPACT_ATOMS: atom_id res chain seq x y z
N MET A 1 -13.58 6.89 -1.91
CA MET A 1 -12.23 7.48 -1.78
C MET A 1 -11.46 6.58 -0.86
N PHE A 2 -10.20 6.31 -1.19
CA PHE A 2 -9.32 5.42 -0.43
C PHE A 2 -8.08 6.20 0.01
N THR A 3 -7.82 6.22 1.32
CA THR A 3 -6.65 6.88 1.90
C THR A 3 -5.59 5.86 2.25
N PHE A 4 -4.42 6.00 1.64
CA PHE A 4 -3.25 5.16 1.84
C PHE A 4 -2.31 5.84 2.81
N LYS A 5 -2.05 5.20 3.94
CA LYS A 5 -1.03 5.62 4.90
C LYS A 5 0.14 4.65 4.80
N HIS A 6 1.30 5.12 4.34
CA HIS A 6 2.52 4.31 4.21
C HIS A 6 3.58 4.75 5.23
N PRO A 7 4.35 3.83 5.83
CA PRO A 7 5.37 4.18 6.81
C PRO A 7 6.54 5.00 6.23
N LEU A 8 6.86 4.80 4.94
CA LEU A 8 8.02 5.41 4.26
C LEU A 8 7.64 6.35 3.11
N ALA A 9 6.35 6.63 2.90
CA ALA A 9 5.86 7.46 1.80
C ALA A 9 4.73 8.37 2.28
N PRO A 10 4.45 9.49 1.60
CA PRO A 10 3.40 10.42 2.00
C PRO A 10 2.02 9.74 2.11
N THR A 11 1.18 10.26 3.01
CA THR A 11 -0.23 9.87 3.03
C THR A 11 -0.93 10.47 1.81
N VAL A 12 -1.59 9.62 1.03
CA VAL A 12 -2.24 10.01 -0.22
C VAL A 12 -3.66 9.46 -0.31
N THR A 13 -4.52 10.14 -1.06
CA THR A 13 -5.92 9.77 -1.23
C THR A 13 -6.26 9.66 -2.70
N TYR A 14 -6.87 8.53 -3.08
CA TYR A 14 -7.33 8.28 -4.45
C TYR A 14 -8.86 8.17 -4.51
N GLY A 15 -9.43 8.64 -5.62
CA GLY A 15 -10.82 8.40 -6.00
C GLY A 15 -10.96 7.13 -6.84
N GLY A 16 -12.20 6.75 -7.16
CA GLY A 16 -12.48 5.61 -8.04
C GLY A 16 -12.56 4.26 -7.32
N ASP A 17 -12.36 3.19 -8.08
CA ASP A 17 -12.40 1.81 -7.59
C ASP A 17 -11.14 1.45 -6.79
N LEU A 18 -11.28 0.55 -5.80
CA LEU A 18 -10.18 0.14 -4.93
C LEU A 18 -8.98 -0.41 -5.71
N LYS A 19 -9.25 -1.22 -6.74
CA LYS A 19 -8.19 -1.81 -7.58
C LYS A 19 -7.40 -0.75 -8.33
N GLU A 20 -8.08 0.27 -8.85
CA GLU A 20 -7.44 1.39 -9.54
C GLU A 20 -6.64 2.25 -8.57
N ALA A 21 -7.19 2.48 -7.37
CA ALA A 21 -6.51 3.20 -6.31
C ALA A 21 -5.22 2.50 -5.85
N ILE A 22 -5.25 1.17 -5.65
CA ILE A 22 -4.05 0.38 -5.30
C ILE A 22 -3.02 0.41 -6.44
N ALA A 23 -3.47 0.24 -7.69
CA ALA A 23 -2.57 0.27 -8.84
C ALA A 23 -1.91 1.65 -9.03
N SER A 24 -2.67 2.73 -8.86
CA SER A 24 -2.19 4.11 -8.92
C SER A 24 -1.17 4.37 -7.82
N TYR A 25 -1.50 4.00 -6.58
CA TYR A 25 -0.60 4.10 -5.43
C TYR A 25 0.72 3.36 -5.67
N ALA A 26 0.67 2.12 -6.17
CA ALA A 26 1.88 1.34 -6.46
C ALA A 26 2.75 1.99 -7.55
N SER A 27 2.12 2.48 -8.62
CA SER A 27 2.82 3.18 -9.71
C SER A 27 3.46 4.49 -9.23
N ASP A 28 2.73 5.29 -8.45
CA ASP A 28 3.15 6.64 -8.08
C ASP A 28 4.19 6.66 -6.96
N HIS A 29 4.15 5.68 -6.04
CA HIS A 29 4.91 5.75 -4.79
C HIS A 29 5.80 4.55 -4.51
N LEU A 30 5.54 3.38 -5.10
CA LEU A 30 6.34 2.19 -4.81
C LEU A 30 7.47 1.98 -5.80
N HIS A 31 7.48 2.65 -6.95
CA HIS A 31 8.56 2.48 -7.95
C HIS A 31 9.94 2.94 -7.43
N GLU A 32 9.99 3.83 -6.44
CA GLU A 32 11.23 4.26 -5.78
C GLU A 32 11.79 3.23 -4.79
N PHE A 33 10.96 2.27 -4.39
CA PHE A 33 11.32 1.25 -3.41
C PHE A 33 11.31 -0.12 -4.12
N ASP A 34 12.35 -0.95 -3.95
CA ASP A 34 12.32 -2.30 -4.54
C ASP A 34 11.43 -3.23 -3.70
N VAL A 35 10.13 -2.97 -3.70
CA VAL A 35 9.13 -3.59 -2.83
C VAL A 35 8.00 -4.23 -3.62
N PHE A 36 7.28 -5.15 -2.98
CA PHE A 36 6.00 -5.67 -3.44
C PHE A 36 4.96 -5.62 -2.31
N LEU A 37 3.69 -5.64 -2.71
CA LEU A 37 2.55 -5.56 -1.81
C LEU A 37 1.96 -6.95 -1.57
N VAL A 38 1.82 -7.32 -0.30
CA VAL A 38 1.11 -8.53 0.12
C VAL A 38 -0.11 -8.09 0.92
N GLU A 39 -1.30 -8.50 0.49
CA GLU A 39 -2.51 -8.19 1.25
C GLU A 39 -2.49 -8.96 2.57
N VAL A 40 -2.48 -8.23 3.69
CA VAL A 40 -2.48 -8.80 5.02
C VAL A 40 -3.59 -8.10 5.79
N GLU A 41 -4.73 -8.80 5.84
CA GLU A 41 -5.93 -8.46 6.57
C GLU A 41 -6.90 -7.46 5.89
N CYS A 42 -8.04 -8.01 5.48
CA CYS A 42 -9.24 -7.25 5.16
C CYS A 42 -10.19 -7.33 6.36
N SER A 43 -10.45 -6.19 7.02
CA SER A 43 -11.36 -6.11 8.15
C SER A 43 -12.45 -5.06 7.91
N SER A 44 -13.45 -5.00 8.79
CA SER A 44 -14.45 -3.93 8.76
C SER A 44 -13.88 -2.53 9.01
N HIS A 45 -12.62 -2.41 9.44
CA HIS A 45 -11.95 -1.16 9.76
C HIS A 45 -11.01 -0.66 8.64
N GLY A 46 -10.81 -1.47 7.59
CA GLY A 46 -9.93 -1.14 6.47
C GLY A 46 -9.16 -2.34 5.95
N ILE A 47 -8.26 -2.07 5.00
CA ILE A 47 -7.39 -3.08 4.38
C ILE A 47 -5.94 -2.78 4.79
N GLY A 48 -5.27 -3.76 5.38
CA GLY A 48 -3.83 -3.76 5.59
C GLY A 48 -3.12 -4.35 4.38
N ILE A 49 -2.07 -3.68 3.93
CA ILE A 49 -1.17 -4.21 2.90
C ILE A 49 0.24 -4.17 3.44
N GLU A 50 0.87 -5.33 3.61
CA GLU A 50 2.28 -5.41 3.95
C GLU A 50 3.15 -5.02 2.76
N VAL A 51 4.15 -4.22 3.05
CA VAL A 51 5.17 -3.77 2.10
C VAL A 51 6.43 -4.58 2.39
N VAL A 52 6.83 -5.39 1.43
CA VAL A 52 7.95 -6.31 1.58
C VAL A 52 9.06 -5.94 0.61
N GLU A 53 10.30 -5.86 1.10
CA GLU A 53 11.49 -5.66 0.26
C GLU A 53 11.74 -6.90 -0.62
N LYS A 54 11.82 -6.73 -1.95
CA LYS A 54 11.97 -7.86 -2.89
C LYS A 54 13.25 -8.65 -2.72
N SER A 55 14.34 -7.99 -2.33
CA SER A 55 15.67 -8.61 -2.27
C SER A 55 15.87 -9.48 -1.02
N THR A 56 15.18 -9.16 0.07
CA THR A 56 15.38 -9.78 1.38
C THR A 56 14.13 -10.46 1.96
N ASP A 57 12.96 -10.24 1.35
CA ASP A 57 11.66 -10.66 1.85
C ASP A 57 11.31 -10.08 3.23
N ASN A 58 12.00 -9.00 3.63
CA ASN A 58 11.76 -8.34 4.91
C ASN A 58 10.53 -7.43 4.82
N CYS A 59 9.64 -7.55 5.81
CA CYS A 59 8.53 -6.62 5.97
C CYS A 59 9.06 -5.24 6.43
N LEU A 60 8.82 -4.22 5.60
CA LEU A 60 9.18 -2.83 5.87
C LEU A 60 8.06 -2.08 6.63
N GLY A 61 6.85 -2.62 6.61
CA GLY A 61 5.70 -2.12 7.38
C GLY A 61 4.37 -2.32 6.66
N VAL A 62 3.30 -1.73 7.20
CA VAL A 62 1.93 -1.93 6.72
C VAL A 62 1.36 -0.62 6.18
N VAL A 63 0.81 -0.68 4.97
CA VAL A 63 -0.06 0.35 4.43
C VAL A 63 -1.48 0.11 4.89
N SER A 64 -2.08 1.12 5.51
CA SER A 64 -3.49 1.06 5.89
C SER A 64 -4.34 1.83 4.88
N ILE A 65 -5.30 1.15 4.27
CA ILE A 65 -6.30 1.72 3.37
C ILE A 65 -7.60 1.90 4.15
N HIS A 66 -8.09 3.14 4.19
CA HIS A 66 -9.38 3.53 4.78
C HIS A 66 -10.29 4.14 3.71
#